data_AF-A0A3B9MBS6-F1
#
_entry.id   AF-A0A3B9MBS6-F1
#
_cell.length_a   1.000
_cell.length_b   1.000
_cell.length_c   1.000
_cell.angle_alpha   90.00
_cell.angle_beta   90.00
_cell.angle_gamma   90.00
#
_symmetry.space_group_name_H-M   'P 1'
#
loop_
_entity.id
_entity.type
_entity.pdbx_description
1 polymer ?
#
loop_
_entity_poly.entity_id
_entity_poly.type
_entity_poly.pdbx_seq_one_letter_code
_entity_poly.pdbx_strand_id
1 'polypeptide(L)'
;YRKEGAWVVSGPTGLILLKATGSEFRGYPKDRYTTLEETRDRVLATAVVARWRYDRLDVDWGAAFTQARVALIEAFAAKHSLALQQTLYAMGSAALKARPEIAEIRLSLSNKHHFVVDLSPFGLKNDNEVFYASDRPYGLIEGTVTRDDASESGQAW
;
A
#
# COMPACT_ATOMS: atom_id res chain seq x y z
N TYR A 1 -9.27 32.29 -23.93
CA TYR A 1 -9.82 32.13 -22.58
C TYR A 1 -9.68 30.68 -22.16
N ARG A 2 -8.66 30.34 -21.37
CA ARG A 2 -8.62 29.02 -20.69
C ARG A 2 -9.72 29.07 -19.63
N LYS A 3 -10.65 28.11 -19.63
CA LYS A 3 -11.44 27.85 -18.43
C LYS A 3 -10.45 27.48 -17.34
N GLU A 4 -10.33 28.30 -16.31
CA GLU A 4 -9.57 27.95 -15.11
C GLU A 4 -10.25 26.73 -14.50
N GLY A 5 -9.58 25.58 -14.57
CA GLY A 5 -9.96 24.38 -13.84
C GLY A 5 -9.30 24.41 -12.47
N ALA A 6 -10.00 23.96 -11.44
CA ALA A 6 -9.40 23.68 -10.13
C ALA A 6 -9.28 22.17 -9.96
N TRP A 7 -8.15 21.72 -9.41
CA TRP A 7 -7.89 20.32 -9.10
C TRP A 7 -7.64 20.19 -7.60
N VAL A 8 -8.30 19.22 -6.97
CA VAL A 8 -8.11 18.92 -5.55
C VAL A 8 -7.49 17.54 -5.43
N VAL A 9 -6.37 17.49 -4.70
CA VAL A 9 -5.69 16.25 -4.31
C VAL A 9 -5.71 16.15 -2.80
N SER A 10 -6.04 14.98 -2.28
CA SER A 10 -6.03 14.69 -0.85
C SER A 10 -5.36 13.36 -0.59
N GLY A 11 -4.94 13.13 0.65
CA GLY A 11 -4.58 11.79 1.09
C GLY A 11 -3.64 11.77 2.30
N PRO A 12 -3.58 10.64 3.02
CA PRO A 12 -2.74 10.49 4.18
C PRO A 12 -1.27 10.32 3.81
N THR A 13 -0.42 10.91 4.65
CA THR A 13 1.00 10.57 4.78
C THR A 13 1.25 10.06 6.20
N GLY A 14 2.32 9.30 6.41
CA GLY A 14 2.69 8.82 7.75
C GLY A 14 1.78 7.74 8.34
N LEU A 15 0.88 7.14 7.55
CA LEU A 15 0.05 6.03 7.99
C LEU A 15 0.87 4.72 7.99
N ILE A 16 1.29 4.26 9.16
CA ILE A 16 2.02 3.00 9.31
C ILE A 16 1.04 1.87 9.59
N LEU A 17 1.09 0.82 8.77
CA LEU A 17 0.27 -0.39 8.92
C LEU A 17 1.15 -1.62 9.00
N LEU A 18 0.72 -2.63 9.75
CA LEU A 18 1.42 -3.90 9.91
C LEU A 18 0.42 -5.05 9.97
N LYS A 19 0.74 -6.16 9.29
CA LYS A 19 0.16 -7.48 9.52
C LYS A 19 1.23 -8.43 10.02
N ALA A 20 0.94 -9.18 11.08
CA ALA A 20 1.86 -10.16 11.65
C ALA A 20 1.93 -11.47 10.82
N THR A 21 0.86 -11.80 10.10
CA THR A 21 0.71 -12.99 9.25
C THR A 21 -0.19 -12.67 8.05
N GLY A 22 -0.58 -13.67 7.25
CA GLY A 22 -1.47 -13.49 6.09
C GLY A 22 -0.80 -12.72 4.96
N SER A 23 0.51 -12.92 4.82
CA SER A 23 1.36 -12.35 3.78
C SER A 23 2.41 -13.37 3.37
N GLU A 24 2.58 -13.52 2.07
CA GLU A 24 3.47 -14.47 1.44
C GLU A 24 4.34 -13.75 0.39
N PHE A 25 5.40 -14.42 -0.04
CA PHE A 25 6.15 -14.02 -1.22
C PHE A 25 6.89 -15.22 -1.81
N ARG A 26 6.44 -15.67 -2.97
CA ARG A 26 6.95 -16.86 -3.67
C ARG A 26 6.62 -16.77 -5.16
N GLY A 27 7.25 -17.63 -5.96
CA GLY A 27 6.99 -17.72 -7.40
C GLY A 27 7.61 -16.57 -8.21
N TYR A 28 8.54 -15.81 -7.64
CA TYR A 28 9.31 -14.82 -8.36
C TYR A 28 10.47 -15.47 -9.15
N PRO A 29 10.92 -14.86 -10.26
CA PRO A 29 12.09 -15.32 -11.00
C PRO A 29 13.33 -15.39 -10.11
N LYS A 30 14.16 -16.43 -10.30
CA LYS A 30 15.42 -16.61 -9.59
C LYS A 30 16.56 -16.55 -10.60
N ASP A 31 17.41 -15.56 -10.46
CA ASP A 31 18.62 -15.39 -11.26
C ASP A 31 19.88 -15.69 -10.43
N ARG A 32 21.06 -15.44 -11.00
CA ARG A 32 22.36 -15.66 -10.33
C ARG A 32 22.61 -14.78 -9.09
N TYR A 33 21.78 -13.77 -8.85
CA TYR A 33 21.89 -12.84 -7.72
C TYR A 33 20.76 -13.01 -6.70
N THR A 34 19.81 -13.91 -6.96
CA THR A 34 18.67 -14.12 -6.09
C THR A 34 19.04 -15.00 -4.91
N THR A 35 19.14 -14.41 -3.72
CA THR A 35 19.36 -15.13 -2.45
C THR A 35 18.15 -15.08 -1.51
N LEU A 36 17.11 -14.33 -1.88
CA LEU A 36 15.90 -14.24 -1.09
C LEU A 36 15.21 -15.61 -1.08
N GLU A 37 14.87 -16.07 0.12
CA GLU A 37 14.09 -17.29 0.31
C GLU A 37 12.59 -17.02 0.09
N GLU A 38 11.89 -18.01 -0.45
CA GLU A 38 10.43 -17.95 -0.54
C GLU A 38 9.82 -18.14 0.84
N THR A 39 8.69 -17.47 1.09
CA THR A 39 7.94 -17.68 2.33
C THR A 39 6.44 -17.75 2.09
N ARG A 40 5.79 -18.59 2.91
CA ARG A 40 4.33 -18.73 3.01
C ARG A 40 3.74 -18.03 4.22
N ASP A 41 4.57 -17.45 5.06
CA ASP A 41 4.12 -16.57 6.14
C ASP A 41 5.22 -15.57 6.52
N ARG A 42 4.87 -14.29 6.59
CA ARG A 42 5.76 -13.21 7.01
C ARG A 42 4.99 -12.01 7.52
N VAL A 43 5.67 -11.18 8.28
CA VAL A 43 5.23 -9.81 8.55
C VAL A 43 5.16 -9.01 7.24
N LEU A 44 4.11 -8.20 7.10
CA LEU A 44 4.01 -7.14 6.09
C LEU A 44 3.79 -5.82 6.80
N ALA A 45 4.81 -4.95 6.80
CA ALA A 45 4.71 -3.62 7.37
C ALA A 45 4.97 -2.57 6.28
N THR A 46 4.19 -1.48 6.28
CA THR A 46 4.36 -0.41 5.31
C THR A 46 4.06 0.97 5.89
N ALA A 47 4.82 1.99 5.45
CA ALA A 47 4.34 3.37 5.55
C ALA A 47 3.60 3.70 4.26
N VAL A 48 2.30 4.01 4.39
CA VAL A 48 1.41 4.37 3.30
C VAL A 48 1.51 5.86 3.04
N VAL A 49 1.87 6.21 1.82
CA VAL A 49 1.63 7.53 1.24
C VAL A 49 0.58 7.37 0.16
N ALA A 50 -0.60 7.93 0.38
CA ALA A 50 -1.69 7.92 -0.57
C ALA A 50 -2.01 9.35 -1.00
N ARG A 51 -2.22 9.55 -2.29
CA ARG A 51 -2.70 10.80 -2.87
C ARG A 51 -3.77 10.46 -3.89
N TRP A 52 -4.95 11.02 -3.77
CA TRP A 52 -6.04 10.80 -4.71
C TRP A 52 -6.58 12.12 -5.21
N ARG A 53 -7.00 12.13 -6.47
CA ARG A 53 -7.61 13.28 -7.14
C ARG A 53 -9.10 13.07 -7.24
N TYR A 54 -9.85 14.14 -7.02
CA TYR A 54 -11.29 14.15 -7.23
C TYR A 54 -11.64 14.57 -8.66
N ASP A 55 -12.71 13.99 -9.21
CA ASP A 55 -13.25 14.35 -10.54
C ASP A 55 -14.19 15.56 -10.50
N ARG A 56 -14.61 15.97 -9.30
CA ARG A 56 -15.53 17.11 -9.10
C ARG A 56 -15.24 17.85 -7.79
N LEU A 57 -15.80 19.05 -7.67
CA LEU A 57 -15.51 19.99 -6.56
C LEU A 57 -16.64 20.05 -5.51
N ASP A 58 -17.82 19.52 -5.82
CA ASP A 58 -18.96 19.37 -4.93
C ASP A 58 -18.82 18.10 -4.07
N VAL A 59 -17.86 18.13 -3.13
CA VAL A 59 -17.49 16.98 -2.29
C VAL A 59 -17.51 17.37 -0.82
N ASP A 60 -18.06 16.49 0.02
CA ASP A 60 -17.79 16.51 1.46
C ASP A 60 -16.38 15.94 1.71
N TRP A 61 -15.39 16.83 1.72
CA TRP A 61 -13.97 16.47 1.82
C TRP A 61 -13.63 15.68 3.09
N GLY A 62 -14.29 16.02 4.20
CA GLY A 62 -14.05 15.36 5.49
C GLY A 62 -14.54 13.92 5.51
N ALA A 63 -15.78 13.71 5.01
CA ALA A 63 -16.34 12.37 4.87
C ALA A 63 -15.55 11.55 3.83
N ALA A 64 -15.22 12.15 2.68
CA ALA A 64 -14.46 11.48 1.63
C ALA A 64 -13.08 11.02 2.12
N PHE A 65 -12.35 11.88 2.83
CA PHE A 65 -11.06 11.53 3.41
C PHE A 65 -11.17 10.39 4.42
N THR A 66 -12.13 10.49 5.34
CA THR A 66 -12.33 9.50 6.40
C THR A 66 -12.64 8.13 5.83
N GLN A 67 -13.58 8.06 4.89
CA GLN A 67 -14.02 6.80 4.30
C GLN A 67 -12.97 6.20 3.36
N ALA A 68 -12.27 7.02 2.56
CA ALA A 68 -11.16 6.53 1.75
C ALA A 68 -10.04 5.95 2.63
N ARG A 69 -9.69 6.63 3.74
CA ARG A 69 -8.70 6.12 4.71
C ARG A 69 -9.15 4.80 5.35
N VAL A 70 -10.41 4.68 5.76
CA VAL A 70 -10.96 3.44 6.31
C VAL A 70 -10.86 2.31 5.27
N ALA A 71 -11.28 2.55 4.03
CA ALA A 71 -11.22 1.56 2.96
C ALA A 71 -9.78 1.09 2.67
N LEU A 72 -8.78 1.99 2.71
CA LEU A 72 -7.37 1.62 2.57
C LEU A 72 -6.91 0.69 3.72
N ILE A 73 -7.26 1.02 4.96
CA ILE A 73 -6.87 0.25 6.15
C ILE A 73 -7.53 -1.13 6.14
N GLU A 74 -8.84 -1.18 5.90
CA GLU A 74 -9.61 -2.43 5.86
C GLU A 74 -9.13 -3.35 4.73
N ALA A 75 -8.86 -2.81 3.54
CA ALA A 75 -8.33 -3.59 2.43
C ALA A 75 -6.94 -4.13 2.72
N PHE A 76 -6.06 -3.34 3.34
CA PHE A 76 -4.73 -3.80 3.77
C PHE A 76 -4.84 -4.97 4.77
N ALA A 77 -5.71 -4.83 5.77
CA ALA A 77 -5.90 -5.82 6.82
C ALA A 77 -6.55 -7.12 6.31
N ALA A 78 -7.61 -7.02 5.51
CA ALA A 78 -8.39 -8.17 5.07
C ALA A 78 -7.73 -8.95 3.92
N LYS A 79 -6.89 -8.30 3.11
CA LYS A 79 -6.29 -8.96 1.94
C LYS A 79 -5.21 -9.94 2.37
N HIS A 80 -5.41 -11.24 2.12
CA HIS A 80 -4.29 -12.20 2.08
C HIS A 80 -3.32 -11.78 0.97
N SER A 81 -2.10 -11.43 1.34
CA SER A 81 -1.17 -10.72 0.45
C SER A 81 -0.17 -11.67 -0.19
N LEU A 82 -0.26 -11.88 -1.50
CA LEU A 82 0.74 -12.64 -2.27
C LEU A 82 1.94 -11.78 -2.71
N ALA A 83 1.73 -10.46 -2.75
CA ALA A 83 2.74 -9.44 -3.03
C ALA A 83 2.23 -8.08 -2.56
N LEU A 84 3.13 -7.15 -2.21
CA LEU A 84 2.72 -5.81 -1.77
C LEU A 84 2.03 -5.03 -2.91
N GLN A 85 2.36 -5.32 -4.17
CA GLN A 85 1.67 -4.82 -5.37
C GLN A 85 0.19 -5.24 -5.41
N GLN A 86 -0.12 -6.49 -5.04
CA GLN A 86 -1.50 -6.98 -4.99
C GLN A 86 -2.29 -6.25 -3.90
N THR A 87 -1.65 -6.02 -2.74
CA THR A 87 -2.24 -5.28 -1.63
C THR A 87 -2.44 -3.81 -2.01
N LEU A 88 -1.47 -3.17 -2.67
CA LEU A 88 -1.58 -1.82 -3.22
C LEU A 88 -2.81 -1.68 -4.12
N TYR A 89 -2.95 -2.59 -5.08
CA TYR A 89 -4.08 -2.57 -6.00
C TYR A 89 -5.42 -2.77 -5.28
N ALA A 90 -5.48 -3.69 -4.31
CA ALA A 90 -6.68 -3.93 -3.51
C ALA A 90 -7.08 -2.70 -2.68
N MET A 91 -6.10 -2.04 -2.04
CA MET A 91 -6.28 -0.80 -1.30
C MET A 91 -6.82 0.31 -2.19
N GLY A 92 -6.16 0.59 -3.32
CA GLY A 92 -6.61 1.63 -4.25
C GLY A 92 -8.00 1.36 -4.79
N SER A 93 -8.28 0.12 -5.18
CA SER A 93 -9.61 -0.31 -5.66
C SER A 93 -10.69 -0.13 -4.61
N ALA A 94 -10.41 -0.44 -3.34
CA ALA A 94 -11.37 -0.27 -2.25
C ALA A 94 -11.70 1.20 -1.99
N ALA A 95 -10.68 2.08 -1.98
CA ALA A 95 -10.88 3.51 -1.81
C ALA A 95 -11.72 4.12 -2.94
N LEU A 96 -11.44 3.75 -4.20
CA LEU A 96 -12.26 4.17 -5.34
C LEU A 96 -13.69 3.64 -5.19
N LYS A 97 -13.90 2.35 -4.89
CA LYS A 97 -15.27 1.82 -4.70
C LYS A 97 -16.04 2.53 -3.59
N ALA A 98 -15.37 2.90 -2.51
CA ALA A 98 -15.99 3.61 -1.40
C ALA A 98 -16.45 5.03 -1.78
N ARG A 99 -15.67 5.75 -2.60
CA ARG A 99 -15.92 7.17 -2.94
C ARG A 99 -15.96 7.40 -4.47
N PRO A 100 -17.17 7.45 -5.07
CA PRO A 100 -17.37 7.68 -6.51
C PRO A 100 -16.76 8.97 -7.05
N GLU A 101 -16.61 10.01 -6.23
CA GLU A 101 -16.01 11.29 -6.60
C GLU A 101 -14.48 11.24 -6.79
N ILE A 102 -13.82 10.17 -6.33
CA ILE A 102 -12.38 9.99 -6.51
C ILE A 102 -12.14 9.35 -7.88
N ALA A 103 -11.31 10.01 -8.69
CA ALA A 103 -10.97 9.63 -10.05
C ALA A 103 -9.84 8.59 -10.11
N GLU A 104 -8.79 8.85 -9.34
CA GLU A 104 -7.58 8.05 -9.29
C GLU A 104 -6.88 8.20 -7.94
N ILE A 105 -6.11 7.20 -7.55
CA ILE A 105 -5.31 7.16 -6.33
C ILE A 105 -3.89 6.66 -6.65
N ARG A 106 -2.91 7.48 -6.31
CA ARG A 106 -1.47 7.17 -6.34
C ARG A 106 -1.03 6.71 -4.96
N LEU A 107 -0.43 5.54 -4.90
CA LEU A 107 0.07 4.90 -3.69
C LEU A 107 1.58 4.70 -3.78
N SER A 108 2.28 5.03 -2.70
CA SER A 108 3.70 4.73 -2.50
C SER A 108 3.83 4.02 -1.17
N LEU A 109 4.22 2.74 -1.22
CA LEU A 109 4.25 1.80 -0.11
C LEU A 109 5.67 1.30 0.11
N SER A 110 6.29 1.71 1.21
CA SER A 110 7.61 1.21 1.61
C SER A 110 7.48 -0.09 2.38
N ASN A 111 8.01 -1.19 1.87
CA ASN A 111 8.07 -2.47 2.58
C ASN A 111 9.11 -2.39 3.71
N LYS A 112 8.62 -2.14 4.93
CA LYS A 112 9.44 -2.08 6.14
C LYS A 112 9.77 -3.50 6.61
N HIS A 113 10.97 -3.96 6.30
CA HIS A 113 11.36 -5.33 6.58
C HIS A 113 11.42 -5.63 8.07
N HIS A 114 10.76 -6.71 8.46
CA HIS A 114 10.84 -7.35 9.76
C HIS A 114 11.40 -8.75 9.54
N PHE A 115 12.71 -8.91 9.73
CA PHE A 115 13.39 -10.17 9.51
C PHE A 115 13.23 -11.08 10.72
N VAL A 116 12.86 -12.33 10.50
CA VAL A 116 12.85 -13.35 11.56
C VAL A 116 14.29 -13.52 12.04
N VAL A 117 14.53 -13.33 13.33
CA VAL A 117 15.87 -13.46 13.91
C VAL A 117 16.22 -14.94 13.99
N ASP A 118 17.40 -15.33 13.49
CA ASP A 118 17.93 -16.67 13.69
C ASP A 118 18.41 -16.81 15.16
N LEU A 119 17.70 -17.64 15.92
CA LEU A 119 18.00 -17.93 17.32
C LEU A 119 18.73 -19.28 17.50
N SER A 120 19.03 -20.01 16.41
CA SER A 120 19.72 -21.30 16.49
C SER A 120 21.10 -21.22 17.14
N PRO A 121 21.89 -20.12 17.01
CA PRO A 121 23.15 -19.97 17.75
C PRO A 121 22.98 -19.98 19.28
N PHE A 122 21.76 -19.72 19.78
CA PHE A 122 21.41 -19.75 21.20
C PHE A 122 20.70 -21.06 21.60
N GLY A 123 20.59 -22.03 20.69
CA GLY A 123 19.85 -23.27 20.95
C GLY A 123 18.33 -23.10 21.03
N LEU A 124 17.79 -22.02 20.47
CA LEU A 124 16.38 -21.68 20.52
C LEU A 124 15.73 -21.74 19.13
N LYS A 125 14.43 -22.04 19.10
CA LYS A 125 13.59 -21.94 17.90
C LYS A 125 12.89 -20.58 17.87
N ASN A 126 12.67 -20.03 16.67
CA ASN A 126 11.88 -18.82 16.48
C ASN A 126 10.68 -19.13 15.57
N ASP A 127 9.49 -19.25 16.14
CA ASP A 127 8.24 -19.57 15.44
C ASP A 127 7.55 -18.32 14.89
N ASN A 128 8.31 -17.46 14.19
CA ASN A 128 7.86 -16.15 13.68
C ASN A 128 7.39 -15.22 14.81
N GLU A 129 8.15 -15.14 15.89
CA GLU A 129 7.80 -14.33 17.08
C GLU A 129 8.80 -13.19 17.33
N VAL A 130 10.09 -13.43 17.11
CA VAL A 130 11.16 -12.44 17.31
C VAL A 130 11.64 -11.89 15.98
N PHE A 131 11.50 -10.58 15.78
CA PHE A 131 11.84 -9.91 14.53
C PHE A 131 12.83 -8.75 14.74
N TYR A 132 13.73 -8.58 13.77
CA TYR A 132 14.52 -7.37 13.60
C TYR A 132 13.84 -6.46 12.56
N ALA A 133 13.37 -5.30 13.03
CA ALA A 133 12.81 -4.25 12.16
C ALA A 133 13.95 -3.38 11.61
N SER A 134 14.35 -3.60 10.36
CA SER A 134 15.42 -2.82 9.74
C SER A 134 14.97 -1.42 9.34
N ASP A 135 15.86 -0.44 9.41
CA ASP A 135 15.60 0.91 8.91
C ASP A 135 15.69 0.97 7.37
N ARG A 136 16.79 0.43 6.81
CA ARG A 136 17.18 0.48 5.39
C ARG A 136 18.03 -0.75 5.02
N PRO A 137 18.10 -1.12 3.72
CA PRO A 137 17.24 -0.65 2.63
C PRO A 137 15.79 -1.14 2.81
N TYR A 138 14.87 -0.59 2.03
CA TYR A 138 13.49 -1.07 1.97
C TYR A 138 13.03 -1.16 0.51
N GLY A 139 12.19 -2.16 0.21
CA GLY A 139 11.51 -2.19 -1.08
C GLY A 139 10.51 -1.04 -1.18
N LEU A 140 10.50 -0.30 -2.28
CA LEU A 140 9.50 0.74 -2.55
C LEU A 140 8.59 0.27 -3.68
N ILE A 141 7.29 0.18 -3.40
CA ILE A 141 6.28 -0.24 -4.34
C ILE A 141 5.36 0.95 -4.60
N GLU A 142 5.26 1.36 -5.86
CA GLU A 142 4.43 2.48 -6.28
C GLU A 142 3.44 2.04 -7.36
N GLY A 143 2.26 2.65 -7.35
CA GLY A 143 1.23 2.34 -8.32
C GLY A 143 0.10 3.35 -8.31
N THR A 144 -0.54 3.52 -9.46
CA THR A 144 -1.76 4.32 -9.62
C THR A 144 -2.91 3.39 -9.94
N VAL A 145 -4.03 3.53 -9.23
CA VAL A 145 -5.30 2.89 -9.56
C VAL A 145 -6.24 4.00 -10.03
N THR A 146 -6.77 3.86 -11.23
CA THR A 146 -7.59 4.88 -11.91
C THR A 146 -8.90 4.23 -12.36
N ARG A 147 -9.99 4.99 -12.37
CA ARG A 147 -11.24 4.54 -13.00
C ARG A 147 -11.12 4.59 -14.52
N ASP A 148 -11.81 3.67 -15.20
CA ASP A 148 -11.84 3.66 -16.66
C ASP A 148 -12.49 4.92 -17.26
N ASP A 149 -13.39 5.57 -16.50
CA ASP A 149 -14.12 6.78 -16.87
C ASP A 149 -13.57 8.06 -16.20
N ALA A 150 -12.38 8.00 -15.58
CA ALA A 150 -11.79 9.15 -14.90
C ALA A 150 -11.53 10.31 -15.88
N SER A 151 -11.81 11.54 -15.45
CA SER A 151 -11.43 12.71 -16.24
C SER A 151 -9.90 12.87 -16.31
N GLU A 152 -9.40 13.55 -17.34
CA GLU A 152 -7.96 13.82 -17.48
C GLU A 152 -7.40 14.53 -16.24
N SER A 153 -6.21 14.12 -15.80
CA SER A 153 -5.62 14.67 -14.57
C SER A 153 -5.23 16.14 -14.66
N GLY A 154 -5.15 16.72 -15.86
CA GLY A 154 -4.72 18.10 -16.07
C GLY A 154 -3.40 18.39 -15.34
N GLN A 155 -3.39 19.44 -14.51
CA GLN A 155 -2.22 19.88 -13.73
C GLN A 155 -2.24 19.39 -12.26
N ALA A 156 -3.01 18.36 -11.93
CA ALA A 156 -3.20 17.94 -10.54
C ALA A 156 -1.97 17.30 -9.86
N TRP A 157 -0.97 16.85 -10.64
CA TRP A 157 0.13 15.99 -10.16
C TRP A 157 1.51 16.63 -10.25
#